data_AF-A0A7L0QNC7-F1
#
_entry.id   AF-A0A7L0QNC7-F1
#
_cell.length_a   1.000
_cell.length_b   1.000
_cell.length_c   1.000
_cell.angle_alpha   90.00
_cell.angle_beta   90.00
_cell.angle_gamma   90.00
#
_symmetry.space_group_name_H-M   'P 1'
#
loop_
_entity.id
_entity.type
_entity.pdbx_description
1 polymer ?
#
loop_
_entity_poly.entity_id
_entity_poly.type
_entity_poly.pdbx_seq_one_letter_code
_entity_poly.pdbx_strand_id
1 'polypeptide(L)'
;QILVANDQACKLLGCSSQELIGQKLSHLISKSGQEAWEAVGEEYLETSECSSVVSGAVVDVIGHLNEKIPVSVWLRQIRSRDTQRCVVVLEPVERLSARVSFTAEGSITSCDLLYAHLHGYPTLEAVVGLHIKDLIPSVQIPPLGKKIPKNLRIQRAAGRCREGTLFPLSLKLEVTHLEEQQAVQEDGIAQAEGSLPTYQYSATVVVFSTISGLITVQSDGIICGITDSFALMLFGYEKKDLLGQNITFLIPGFYNNMGRSSGCSLPFPPL
;
A
#
# COMPACT_ATOMS: atom_id res chain seq x y z
N GLN A 1 10.74 14.81 22.83
CA GLN A 1 10.88 16.12 22.17
C GLN A 1 11.86 15.96 21.02
N ILE A 2 11.63 16.61 19.88
CA ILE A 2 12.55 16.58 18.75
C ILE A 2 13.77 17.42 19.13
N LEU A 3 14.95 16.79 19.14
CA LEU A 3 16.21 17.44 19.49
C LEU A 3 16.94 17.96 18.26
N VAL A 4 16.88 17.21 17.16
CA VAL A 4 17.53 17.51 15.89
C VAL A 4 16.64 16.99 14.75
N ALA A 5 16.56 17.73 13.66
CA ALA A 5 15.92 17.32 12.41
C ALA A 5 16.89 17.59 11.25
N ASN A 6 16.98 16.68 10.29
CA ASN A 6 17.77 16.89 9.07
C ASN A 6 16.94 17.63 8.00
N ASP A 7 17.61 18.09 6.95
CA ASP A 7 16.97 18.85 5.87
C ASP A 7 15.86 18.06 5.15
N GLN A 8 15.98 16.73 5.10
CA GLN A 8 14.97 15.88 4.47
C GLN A 8 13.69 15.81 5.31
N ALA A 9 13.80 15.70 6.64
CA ALA A 9 12.64 15.78 7.54
C ALA A 9 11.97 17.16 7.46
N CYS A 10 12.77 18.22 7.35
CA CYS A 10 12.27 19.59 7.16
C CYS A 10 11.47 19.72 5.86
N LYS A 11 12.02 19.21 4.74
CA LYS A 11 11.33 19.19 3.44
C LYS A 11 10.05 18.35 3.46
N LEU A 12 10.09 17.17 4.08
CA LEU A 12 8.94 16.28 4.19
C LEU A 12 7.78 16.95 4.94
N LEU A 13 8.07 17.67 6.02
CA LEU A 13 7.08 18.34 6.85
C LEU A 13 6.71 19.73 6.31
N GLY A 14 7.52 20.29 5.41
CA GLY A 14 7.45 21.67 4.96
C GLY A 14 7.69 22.69 6.08
N CYS A 15 8.44 22.30 7.11
CA CYS A 15 8.79 23.15 8.25
C CYS A 15 10.30 23.40 8.29
N SER A 16 10.72 24.51 8.87
CA SER A 16 12.12 24.76 9.18
C SER A 16 12.59 23.91 10.37
N SER A 17 13.90 23.67 10.45
CA SER A 17 14.49 22.93 11.59
C SER A 17 14.20 23.62 12.92
N GLN A 18 14.12 24.95 12.95
CA GLN A 18 13.82 25.74 14.15
C GLN A 18 12.39 25.54 14.66
N GLU A 19 11.43 25.32 13.75
CA GLU A 19 10.03 25.05 14.11
C GLU A 19 9.82 23.61 14.58
N LEU A 20 10.62 22.67 14.08
CA LEU A 20 10.54 21.26 14.46
C LEU A 20 11.25 20.97 15.78
N ILE A 21 12.41 21.57 16.00
CA ILE A 21 13.18 21.39 17.24
C ILE A 21 12.35 21.94 18.40
N GLY A 22 12.24 21.13 19.45
CA GLY A 22 11.48 21.50 20.63
C GLY A 22 10.02 21.01 20.64
N GLN A 23 9.49 20.53 19.52
CA GLN A 23 8.13 19.95 19.48
C GLN A 23 8.10 18.47 19.87
N LYS A 24 6.90 17.97 20.19
CA LYS A 24 6.67 16.52 20.35
C LYS A 24 6.30 15.93 19.00
N LEU A 25 7.00 14.87 18.58
CA LEU A 25 6.69 14.18 17.32
C LEU A 25 5.25 13.67 17.27
N SER A 26 4.67 13.28 18.41
CA SER A 26 3.27 12.86 18.52
C SER A 26 2.25 13.95 18.13
N HIS A 27 2.62 15.24 18.15
CA HIS A 27 1.74 16.31 17.68
C HIS A 27 1.72 16.43 16.16
N LEU A 28 2.74 15.91 15.48
CA LEU A 28 2.84 15.88 14.03
C LEU A 28 2.17 14.63 13.44
N ILE A 29 1.75 13.67 14.28
CA ILE A 29 1.07 12.45 13.85
C ILE A 29 -0.44 12.68 13.91
N SER A 30 -1.15 12.25 12.87
CA SER A 30 -2.61 12.37 12.81
C SER A 30 -3.27 11.53 13.90
N LYS A 31 -4.38 12.03 14.46
CA LYS A 31 -5.16 11.35 15.51
C LYS A 31 -5.59 9.93 15.12
N SER A 32 -5.78 9.65 13.83
CA SER A 32 -6.12 8.31 13.32
C SER A 32 -4.94 7.33 13.30
N GLY A 33 -3.69 7.82 13.39
CA GLY A 33 -2.46 7.03 13.48
C GLY A 33 -1.89 6.96 14.89
N GLN A 34 -2.58 7.54 15.88
CA GLN A 34 -2.12 7.60 17.27
C GLN A 34 -2.00 6.20 17.89
N GLU A 35 -2.98 5.33 17.64
CA GLU A 35 -2.94 3.93 18.11
C GLU A 35 -1.76 3.15 17.52
N ALA A 36 -1.44 3.38 16.24
CA ALA A 36 -0.27 2.77 15.59
C ALA A 36 1.05 3.33 16.14
N TRP A 37 1.10 4.64 16.45
CA TRP A 37 2.25 5.28 17.09
C TRP A 37 2.45 4.82 18.54
N GLU A 38 1.38 4.64 19.29
CA GLU A 38 1.40 4.12 20.66
C GLU A 38 1.84 2.66 20.69
N ALA A 39 1.38 1.83 19.76
CA ALA A 39 1.85 0.45 19.59
C ALA A 39 3.37 0.37 19.29
N VAL A 40 3.90 1.28 18.47
CA VAL A 40 5.36 1.40 18.23
C VAL A 40 6.12 1.77 19.50
N GLY A 41 5.49 2.50 20.42
CA GLY A 41 6.06 2.87 21.71
C GLY A 41 5.98 1.77 22.78
N GLU A 42 4.90 0.99 22.83
CA GLU A 42 4.65 -0.02 23.87
C GLU A 42 5.36 -1.37 23.63
N GLU A 43 5.67 -1.74 22.40
CA GLU A 43 6.40 -3.00 22.06
C GLU A 43 7.84 -3.04 22.65
N TYR A 44 8.28 -1.97 23.31
CA TYR A 44 9.60 -1.82 23.94
C TYR A 44 9.64 -2.05 25.46
N LEU A 45 8.49 -2.27 26.13
CA LEU A 45 8.51 -2.51 27.58
C LEU A 45 8.98 -3.93 27.97
N GLU A 46 9.04 -4.89 27.03
CA GLU A 46 9.22 -6.31 27.37
C GLU A 46 10.47 -7.03 26.85
N THR A 47 11.35 -6.41 26.04
CA THR A 47 12.55 -7.12 25.57
C THR A 47 13.86 -6.45 25.98
N SER A 48 14.36 -6.88 27.13
CA SER A 48 15.74 -6.68 27.53
C SER A 48 16.69 -7.39 26.55
N GLU A 49 17.84 -6.76 26.30
CA GLU A 49 19.08 -7.35 25.77
C GLU A 49 19.42 -7.42 24.28
N CYS A 50 18.64 -6.88 23.33
CA CYS A 50 19.19 -6.67 21.97
C CYS A 50 18.75 -5.35 21.35
N SER A 51 19.59 -4.78 20.47
CA SER A 51 19.31 -3.54 19.74
C SER A 51 18.20 -3.74 18.70
N SER A 52 16.96 -3.94 19.15
CA SER A 52 15.81 -4.11 18.27
C SER A 52 15.38 -2.75 17.71
N VAL A 53 15.43 -2.64 16.38
CA VAL A 53 14.74 -1.59 15.61
C VAL A 53 13.30 -2.06 15.47
N VAL A 54 12.33 -1.33 16.02
CA VAL A 54 10.90 -1.61 15.82
C VAL A 54 10.42 -0.80 14.62
N SER A 55 9.69 -1.49 13.74
CA SER A 55 9.85 -1.42 12.29
C SER A 55 8.50 -1.32 11.57
N GLY A 56 8.44 -0.46 10.56
CA GLY A 56 7.47 -0.56 9.46
C GLY A 56 6.04 -0.09 9.74
N ALA A 57 5.73 0.47 10.90
CA ALA A 57 4.42 1.07 11.14
C ALA A 57 4.22 2.29 10.23
N VAL A 58 3.10 2.31 9.50
CA VAL A 58 2.75 3.45 8.65
C VAL A 58 1.76 4.34 9.38
N VAL A 59 2.13 5.61 9.57
CA VAL A 59 1.28 6.63 10.17
C VAL A 59 1.11 7.81 9.22
N ASP A 60 0.02 8.54 9.38
CA ASP A 60 -0.15 9.81 8.67
C ASP A 60 0.51 10.92 9.48
N VAL A 61 1.54 11.53 8.91
CA VAL A 61 2.16 12.75 9.44
C VAL A 61 1.49 13.96 8.80
N ILE A 62 1.30 15.01 9.60
CA ILE A 62 0.68 16.27 9.21
C ILE A 62 1.79 17.25 8.81
N GLY A 63 1.79 17.64 7.54
CA GLY A 63 2.68 18.69 7.04
C GLY A 63 2.19 20.10 7.34
N HIS A 64 2.98 21.09 6.95
CA HIS A 64 2.70 22.51 7.18
C HIS A 64 1.41 23.04 6.54
N LEU A 65 0.93 22.43 5.44
CA LEU A 65 -0.32 22.77 4.76
C LEU A 65 -1.50 21.94 5.31
N ASN A 66 -1.31 21.26 6.44
CA ASN A 66 -2.27 20.36 7.06
C ASN A 66 -2.65 19.16 6.17
N GLU A 67 -1.76 18.82 5.24
CA GLU A 67 -1.79 17.64 4.39
C GLU A 67 -1.39 16.39 5.18
N LYS A 68 -2.02 15.25 4.88
CA LYS A 68 -1.67 13.96 5.49
C LYS A 68 -0.72 13.20 4.59
N ILE A 69 0.50 13.00 5.06
CA ILE A 69 1.55 12.28 4.36
C ILE A 69 1.75 10.94 5.05
N PRO A 70 1.44 9.81 4.39
CA PRO A 70 1.71 8.50 4.96
C PRO A 70 3.21 8.24 4.99
N VAL A 71 3.75 7.91 6.16
CA VAL A 71 5.18 7.64 6.36
C VAL A 71 5.36 6.34 7.14
N SER A 72 6.35 5.54 6.73
CA SER A 72 6.88 4.45 7.54
C SER A 72 7.76 5.05 8.64
N VAL A 73 7.50 4.66 9.88
CA VAL A 73 8.19 5.19 11.06
C VAL A 73 9.05 4.10 11.66
N TRP A 74 10.35 4.34 11.70
CA TRP A 74 11.30 3.44 12.34
C TRP A 74 11.93 4.14 13.52
N LEU A 75 11.94 3.49 14.68
CA LEU A 75 12.46 4.07 15.90
C LEU A 75 13.62 3.23 16.42
N ARG A 76 14.73 3.89 16.74
CA ARG A 76 15.90 3.26 17.34
C ARG A 76 16.34 4.02 18.57
N GLN A 77 16.27 3.37 19.72
CA GLN A 77 16.74 3.96 20.97
C GLN A 77 18.27 3.86 21.07
N ILE A 78 18.91 4.96 21.45
CA ILE A 78 20.32 5.02 21.78
C ILE A 78 20.42 4.97 23.31
N ARG A 79 20.88 3.85 23.84
CA ARG A 79 21.16 3.72 25.28
C ARG A 79 22.42 4.51 25.61
N SER A 80 22.27 5.58 26.38
CA SER A 80 23.36 6.30 27.03
C SER A 80 23.13 6.31 28.54
N ARG A 81 24.20 6.28 29.34
CA ARG A 81 24.14 6.04 30.81
C ARG A 81 23.23 7.01 31.57
N ASP A 82 22.98 8.21 31.03
CA ASP A 82 22.18 9.26 31.68
C ASP A 82 21.08 9.88 30.79
N THR A 83 20.92 9.46 29.53
CA THR A 83 19.88 10.05 28.65
C THR A 83 19.21 9.01 27.76
N GLN A 84 17.87 9.01 27.76
CA GLN A 84 17.05 8.26 26.82
C GLN A 84 16.90 9.07 25.54
N ARG A 85 17.74 8.80 24.53
CA ARG A 85 17.64 9.41 23.20
C ARG A 85 17.13 8.38 22.21
N CYS A 86 16.32 8.80 21.24
CA CYS A 86 15.89 7.96 20.13
C CYS A 86 16.19 8.66 18.80
N VAL A 87 16.52 7.85 17.81
CA VAL A 87 16.58 8.24 16.40
C VAL A 87 15.29 7.76 15.77
N VAL A 88 14.60 8.66 15.10
CA VAL A 88 13.39 8.34 14.33
C VAL A 88 13.68 8.58 12.87
N VAL A 89 13.38 7.58 12.05
CA VAL A 89 13.43 7.68 10.59
C VAL A 89 11.99 7.73 10.11
N LEU A 90 11.68 8.75 9.30
CA LEU A 90 10.41 8.89 8.61
C LEU A 90 10.68 8.68 7.13
N GLU A 91 10.14 7.61 6.57
CA GLU A 91 10.25 7.30 5.15
C GLU A 91 8.88 7.49 4.49
N PRO A 92 8.71 8.42 3.54
CA PRO A 92 7.45 8.59 2.82
C PRO A 92 7.09 7.31 2.07
N VAL A 93 5.83 6.89 2.18
CA VAL A 93 5.30 5.73 1.46
C VAL A 93 4.12 6.13 0.60
N GLU A 94 3.89 5.43 -0.49
CA GLU A 94 2.66 5.59 -1.26
C GLU A 94 1.56 4.70 -0.67
N ARG A 95 0.36 5.28 -0.50
CA ARG A 95 -0.85 4.58 -0.07
C ARG A 95 -1.69 4.26 -1.30
N LEU A 96 -1.70 3.01 -1.70
CA LEU A 96 -2.58 2.50 -2.75
C LEU A 96 -3.87 1.97 -2.13
N SER A 97 -5.02 2.37 -2.64
CA SER A 97 -6.34 1.97 -2.16
C SER A 97 -7.17 1.39 -3.30
N ALA A 98 -7.30 0.06 -3.32
CA ALA A 98 -8.03 -0.69 -4.30
C ALA A 98 -9.36 -1.23 -3.74
N ARG A 99 -10.31 -1.58 -4.61
CA ARG A 99 -11.64 -2.09 -4.24
C ARG A 99 -11.92 -3.42 -4.92
N VAL A 100 -12.50 -4.34 -4.15
CA VAL A 100 -12.95 -5.64 -4.65
C VAL A 100 -14.29 -6.00 -4.01
N SER A 101 -15.17 -6.62 -4.78
CA SER A 101 -16.41 -7.22 -4.29
C SER A 101 -16.41 -8.71 -4.54
N PHE A 102 -16.96 -9.47 -3.60
CA PHE A 102 -16.99 -10.93 -3.67
C PHE A 102 -18.20 -11.50 -2.94
N THR A 103 -18.60 -12.70 -3.32
CA THR A 103 -19.72 -13.43 -2.71
C THR A 103 -19.36 -13.98 -1.33
N ALA A 104 -20.34 -14.47 -0.58
CA ALA A 104 -20.06 -15.09 0.72
C ALA A 104 -19.23 -16.37 0.65
N GLU A 105 -19.26 -17.04 -0.50
CA GLU A 105 -18.43 -18.21 -0.79
C GLU A 105 -16.98 -17.81 -1.05
N GLY A 106 -16.70 -16.54 -1.35
CA GLY A 106 -15.37 -16.01 -1.64
C GLY A 106 -15.09 -15.76 -3.12
N SER A 107 -16.06 -15.93 -4.01
CA SER A 107 -15.88 -15.70 -5.45
C SER A 107 -15.93 -14.21 -5.78
N ILE A 108 -14.91 -13.68 -6.46
CA ILE A 108 -14.82 -12.27 -6.83
C ILE A 108 -15.86 -11.95 -7.90
N THR A 109 -16.73 -10.97 -7.63
CA THR A 109 -17.78 -10.52 -8.55
C THR A 109 -17.37 -9.29 -9.35
N SER A 110 -16.61 -8.39 -8.74
CA SER A 110 -16.08 -7.18 -9.39
C SER A 110 -14.84 -6.65 -8.66
N CYS A 111 -13.99 -5.93 -9.36
CA CYS A 111 -12.86 -5.21 -8.76
C CYS A 111 -12.53 -3.95 -9.55
N ASP A 112 -11.72 -3.07 -8.99
CA ASP A 112 -11.10 -1.98 -9.73
C ASP A 112 -9.76 -2.40 -10.36
N LEU A 113 -9.29 -1.56 -11.29
CA LEU A 113 -8.11 -1.89 -12.10
C LEU A 113 -6.84 -1.97 -11.24
N LEU A 114 -6.77 -1.12 -10.21
CA LEU A 114 -5.68 -1.13 -9.25
C LEU A 114 -5.60 -2.45 -8.49
N TYR A 115 -6.74 -3.03 -8.08
CA TYR A 115 -6.76 -4.35 -7.44
C TYR A 115 -6.19 -5.42 -8.36
N ALA A 116 -6.59 -5.42 -9.63
CA ALA A 116 -6.05 -6.35 -10.62
C ALA A 116 -4.53 -6.20 -10.78
N HIS A 117 -4.06 -4.95 -10.96
CA HIS A 117 -2.63 -4.65 -11.11
C HIS A 117 -1.80 -5.01 -9.88
N LEU A 118 -2.32 -4.79 -8.67
CA LEU A 118 -1.65 -5.20 -7.42
C LEU A 118 -1.39 -6.71 -7.38
N HIS A 119 -2.30 -7.51 -7.94
CA HIS A 119 -2.18 -8.96 -8.01
C HIS A 119 -1.50 -9.47 -9.30
N GLY A 120 -1.01 -8.58 -10.17
CA GLY A 120 -0.31 -8.94 -11.41
C GLY A 120 -1.23 -9.32 -12.58
N TYR A 121 -2.49 -8.90 -12.55
CA TYR A 121 -3.44 -9.10 -13.64
C TYR A 121 -3.62 -7.82 -14.45
N PRO A 122 -3.50 -7.85 -15.79
CA PRO A 122 -3.58 -6.65 -16.61
C PRO A 122 -5.02 -6.13 -16.78
N THR A 123 -6.02 -7.00 -16.65
CA THR A 123 -7.43 -6.67 -16.84
C THR A 123 -8.31 -7.20 -15.71
N LEU A 124 -9.49 -6.60 -15.58
CA LEU A 124 -10.47 -6.93 -14.52
C LEU A 124 -11.08 -8.31 -14.74
N GLU A 125 -11.31 -8.70 -15.99
CA GLU A 125 -11.98 -9.96 -16.33
C GLU A 125 -11.14 -11.17 -15.93
N ALA A 126 -9.81 -11.02 -15.88
CA ALA A 126 -8.91 -12.07 -15.44
C ALA A 126 -9.00 -12.35 -13.92
N VAL A 127 -9.53 -11.40 -13.15
CA VAL A 127 -9.68 -11.48 -11.69
C VAL A 127 -11.10 -11.87 -11.29
N VAL A 128 -12.10 -11.44 -12.05
CA VAL A 128 -13.50 -11.81 -11.82
C VAL A 128 -13.68 -13.31 -11.96
N GLY A 129 -14.37 -13.92 -10.99
CA GLY A 129 -14.57 -15.37 -10.90
C GLY A 129 -13.47 -16.13 -10.16
N LEU A 130 -12.31 -15.52 -9.88
CA LEU A 130 -11.32 -16.11 -8.99
C LEU A 130 -11.80 -16.10 -7.54
N HIS A 131 -11.23 -16.97 -6.73
CA HIS A 131 -11.53 -17.02 -5.31
C HIS A 131 -10.62 -16.07 -4.53
N ILE A 132 -11.17 -15.25 -3.63
CA ILE A 132 -10.41 -14.23 -2.90
C ILE A 132 -9.27 -14.81 -2.05
N LYS A 133 -9.40 -16.06 -1.57
CA LYS A 133 -8.31 -16.76 -0.85
C LYS A 133 -7.13 -17.15 -1.75
N ASP A 134 -7.28 -17.19 -3.06
CA ASP A 134 -6.15 -17.44 -3.96
C ASP A 134 -5.23 -16.22 -4.01
N LEU A 135 -5.85 -15.02 -3.97
CA LEU A 135 -5.18 -13.73 -3.99
C LEU A 135 -4.79 -13.24 -2.59
N ILE A 136 -5.57 -13.57 -1.56
CA ILE A 136 -5.33 -13.18 -0.16
C ILE A 136 -5.57 -14.41 0.74
N PRO A 137 -4.61 -15.34 0.85
CA PRO A 137 -4.81 -16.63 1.52
C PRO A 137 -5.27 -16.56 2.97
N SER A 138 -4.86 -15.53 3.70
CA SER A 138 -5.20 -15.33 5.11
C SER A 138 -6.51 -14.55 5.33
N VAL A 139 -7.27 -14.23 4.29
CA VAL A 139 -8.53 -13.49 4.44
C VAL A 139 -9.60 -14.34 5.13
N GLN A 140 -10.20 -13.77 6.17
CA GLN A 140 -11.29 -14.37 6.91
C GLN A 140 -12.61 -13.76 6.45
N ILE A 141 -13.45 -14.57 5.83
CA ILE A 141 -14.79 -14.16 5.41
C ILE A 141 -15.74 -14.41 6.59
N PRO A 142 -16.44 -13.39 7.09
CA PRO A 142 -17.37 -13.56 8.21
C PRO A 142 -18.57 -14.42 7.80
N PRO A 143 -19.14 -15.21 8.73
CA PRO A 143 -20.29 -16.05 8.43
C PRO A 143 -21.54 -15.23 8.08
N LEU A 144 -22.34 -15.77 7.15
CA LEU A 144 -23.57 -15.21 6.59
C LEU A 144 -24.55 -14.70 7.66
N GLY A 145 -25.19 -13.56 7.40
CA GLY A 145 -26.34 -13.06 8.19
C GLY A 145 -26.03 -12.41 9.54
N LYS A 146 -24.76 -12.17 9.90
CA LYS A 146 -24.38 -11.45 11.12
C LYS A 146 -23.66 -10.13 10.81
N LYS A 147 -23.82 -9.11 11.67
CA LYS A 147 -22.98 -7.89 11.63
C LYS A 147 -21.51 -8.32 11.64
N ILE A 148 -20.70 -7.79 10.71
CA ILE A 148 -19.26 -8.08 10.67
C ILE A 148 -18.70 -7.73 12.05
N PRO A 149 -18.10 -8.70 12.77
CA PRO A 149 -17.57 -8.42 14.09
C PRO A 149 -16.38 -7.47 13.93
N LYS A 150 -16.20 -6.55 14.89
CA LYS A 150 -15.25 -5.42 14.76
C LYS A 150 -13.82 -5.88 14.43
N ASN A 151 -13.42 -7.05 14.91
CA ASN A 151 -12.12 -7.68 14.67
C ASN A 151 -11.93 -8.22 13.24
N LEU A 152 -13.01 -8.49 12.49
CA LEU A 152 -12.96 -8.93 11.09
C LEU A 152 -13.18 -7.79 10.09
N ARG A 153 -13.57 -6.61 10.58
CA ARG A 153 -13.81 -5.44 9.74
C ARG A 153 -12.52 -4.93 9.10
N ILE A 154 -11.39 -5.00 9.81
CA ILE A 154 -10.08 -4.63 9.29
C ILE A 154 -9.14 -5.81 9.56
N GLN A 155 -8.57 -6.37 8.51
CA GLN A 155 -7.69 -7.53 8.57
C GLN A 155 -6.34 -7.17 7.95
N ARG A 156 -5.24 -7.48 8.65
CA ARG A 156 -3.89 -7.39 8.09
C ARG A 156 -3.57 -8.75 7.48
N ALA A 157 -3.16 -8.76 6.21
CA ALA A 157 -2.96 -9.97 5.43
C ALA A 157 -1.81 -9.81 4.44
N ALA A 158 -1.44 -10.90 3.77
CA ALA A 158 -0.53 -10.87 2.65
C ALA A 158 -1.31 -11.14 1.36
N GLY A 159 -1.23 -10.21 0.41
CA GLY A 159 -1.68 -10.42 -0.96
C GLY A 159 -0.65 -11.26 -1.71
N ARG A 160 -1.12 -12.06 -2.66
CA ARG A 160 -0.32 -12.91 -3.54
C ARG A 160 -0.50 -12.43 -4.97
N CYS A 161 0.59 -12.09 -5.63
CA CYS A 161 0.61 -11.82 -7.07
C CYS A 161 0.55 -13.14 -7.86
N ARG A 162 0.20 -13.07 -9.14
CA ARG A 162 0.19 -14.21 -10.06
C ARG A 162 1.53 -14.96 -10.11
N GLU A 163 2.65 -14.25 -9.93
CA GLU A 163 4.01 -14.82 -9.91
C GLU A 163 4.34 -15.53 -8.59
N GLY A 164 3.44 -15.50 -7.60
CA GLY A 164 3.61 -16.10 -6.28
C GLY A 164 4.24 -15.18 -5.22
N THR A 165 4.70 -13.99 -5.61
CA THR A 165 5.23 -12.97 -4.69
C THR A 165 4.16 -12.55 -3.69
N LEU A 166 4.52 -12.47 -2.41
CA LEU A 166 3.64 -11.99 -1.35
C LEU A 166 3.96 -10.53 -1.01
N PHE A 167 2.93 -9.72 -0.77
CA PHE A 167 3.06 -8.35 -0.32
C PHE A 167 2.10 -8.05 0.85
N PRO A 168 2.52 -7.25 1.84
CA PRO A 168 1.67 -6.90 2.97
C PRO A 168 0.53 -5.96 2.53
N LEU A 169 -0.69 -6.26 2.98
CA LEU A 169 -1.87 -5.44 2.73
C LEU A 169 -2.77 -5.35 3.97
N SER A 170 -3.64 -4.36 3.99
CA SER A 170 -4.75 -4.26 4.94
C SER A 170 -6.06 -4.27 4.20
N LEU A 171 -6.99 -5.12 4.62
CA LEU A 171 -8.28 -5.30 3.98
C LEU A 171 -9.39 -4.85 4.92
N LYS A 172 -10.21 -3.91 4.48
CA LYS A 172 -11.37 -3.40 5.22
C LYS A 172 -12.66 -3.94 4.59
N LEU A 173 -13.35 -4.84 5.30
CA LEU A 173 -14.62 -5.43 4.87
C LEU A 173 -15.82 -4.56 5.19
N GLU A 174 -16.73 -4.50 4.24
CA GLU A 174 -18.04 -3.85 4.31
C GLU A 174 -19.09 -4.80 3.70
N VAL A 175 -20.30 -4.84 4.27
CA VAL A 175 -21.40 -5.64 3.72
C VAL A 175 -22.27 -4.75 2.87
N THR A 176 -22.54 -5.20 1.66
CA THR A 176 -23.56 -4.62 0.77
C THR A 176 -24.75 -5.56 0.75
N HIS A 177 -25.88 -5.09 1.26
CA HIS A 177 -27.16 -5.80 1.11
C HIS A 177 -27.70 -5.53 -0.29
N LEU A 178 -27.85 -6.59 -1.09
CA LEU A 178 -28.63 -6.49 -2.33
C LEU A 178 -30.09 -6.71 -1.94
N GLU A 179 -30.84 -5.63 -1.76
CA GLU A 179 -32.31 -5.71 -1.69
C GLU A 179 -32.80 -6.13 -3.08
N GLU A 180 -33.51 -7.26 -3.17
CA GLU A 180 -34.20 -7.65 -4.40
C GLU A 180 -35.17 -6.52 -4.78
N GLN A 181 -35.01 -5.97 -6.00
CA GLN A 181 -36.07 -5.17 -6.61
C GLN A 181 -37.33 -6.04 -6.61
N GLN A 182 -38.35 -5.61 -5.87
CA GLN A 182 -39.66 -6.24 -5.86
C GLN A 182 -40.13 -6.38 -7.31
N ALA A 183 -40.06 -7.60 -7.84
CA ALA A 183 -40.81 -7.96 -9.03
C ALA A 183 -42.29 -7.82 -8.65
N VAL A 184 -42.92 -6.78 -9.17
CA VAL A 184 -44.36 -6.56 -9.07
C VAL A 184 -45.03 -7.80 -9.65
N GLN A 185 -45.70 -8.54 -8.77
CA GLN A 185 -46.34 -9.81 -9.05
C GLN A 185 -47.73 -9.54 -9.62
N GLU A 186 -47.96 -9.81 -10.90
CA GLU A 186 -49.30 -10.00 -11.45
C GLU A 186 -49.41 -11.44 -11.95
N ASP A 187 -50.32 -12.16 -11.28
CA ASP A 187 -50.86 -13.50 -11.54
C ASP A 187 -49.96 -14.76 -11.53
N GLY A 188 -50.16 -15.55 -10.47
CA GLY A 188 -50.48 -16.97 -10.63
C GLY A 188 -49.34 -17.97 -10.46
N ILE A 189 -49.43 -18.73 -9.36
CA ILE A 189 -48.68 -19.97 -9.02
C ILE A 189 -47.34 -19.72 -8.30
N ALA A 190 -47.44 -19.70 -6.97
CA ALA A 190 -46.31 -19.71 -6.06
C ALA A 190 -45.55 -21.06 -6.14
N GLN A 191 -44.41 -21.05 -6.83
CA GLN A 191 -43.27 -21.88 -6.43
C GLN A 191 -42.28 -20.98 -5.70
N ALA A 192 -42.40 -20.95 -4.38
CA ALA A 192 -41.43 -20.29 -3.51
C ALA A 192 -40.27 -21.27 -3.25
N GLU A 193 -39.36 -21.40 -4.23
CA GLU A 193 -37.98 -21.74 -3.87
C GLU A 193 -37.39 -20.47 -3.27
N GLY A 194 -37.16 -20.50 -1.96
CA GLY A 194 -36.64 -19.36 -1.21
C GLY A 194 -35.30 -18.92 -1.77
N SER A 195 -35.29 -17.83 -2.53
CA SER A 195 -34.08 -17.07 -2.83
C SER A 195 -33.51 -16.59 -1.49
N LEU A 196 -32.45 -17.26 -1.03
CA LEU A 196 -31.68 -16.78 0.10
C LEU A 196 -31.16 -15.38 -0.27
N PRO A 197 -31.22 -14.39 0.64
CA PRO A 197 -30.66 -13.08 0.36
C PRO A 197 -29.21 -13.26 -0.08
N THR A 198 -28.90 -12.85 -1.32
CA THR A 198 -27.55 -12.95 -1.84
C THR A 198 -26.70 -11.88 -1.17
N TYR A 199 -25.89 -12.30 -0.20
CA TYR A 199 -24.98 -11.40 0.50
C TYR A 199 -23.73 -11.17 -0.34
N GLN A 200 -23.43 -9.89 -0.62
CA GLN A 200 -22.21 -9.49 -1.29
C GLN A 200 -21.34 -8.68 -0.33
N TYR A 201 -20.06 -9.02 -0.26
CA TYR A 201 -19.06 -8.27 0.46
C TYR A 201 -18.36 -7.29 -0.48
N SER A 202 -18.05 -6.12 0.04
CA SER A 202 -17.16 -5.15 -0.60
C SER A 202 -15.97 -4.93 0.34
N ALA A 203 -14.77 -4.90 -0.23
CA ALA A 203 -13.54 -4.70 0.52
C ALA A 203 -12.71 -3.57 -0.07
N THR A 204 -12.20 -2.72 0.80
CA THR A 204 -11.14 -1.77 0.46
C THR A 204 -9.80 -2.38 0.86
N VAL A 205 -8.92 -2.57 -0.12
CA VAL A 205 -7.58 -3.10 0.06
C VAL A 205 -6.59 -1.95 0.03
N VAL A 206 -5.86 -1.77 1.13
CA VAL A 206 -4.84 -0.74 1.28
C VAL A 206 -3.47 -1.39 1.30
N VAL A 207 -2.61 -0.96 0.40
CA VAL A 207 -1.21 -1.36 0.33
C VAL A 207 -0.36 -0.11 0.55
N PHE A 208 0.65 -0.24 1.40
CA PHE A 208 1.67 0.78 1.56
C PHE A 208 2.93 0.28 0.88
N SER A 209 3.44 1.05 -0.06
CA SER A 209 4.64 0.66 -0.79
C SER A 209 5.58 1.85 -0.92
N THR A 210 6.87 1.58 -0.74
CA THR A 210 7.96 2.49 -1.08
C THR A 210 8.28 2.33 -2.57
N ILE A 211 7.25 2.29 -3.43
CA ILE A 211 7.28 1.67 -4.77
C ILE A 211 8.58 2.06 -5.47
N SER A 212 9.53 1.12 -5.44
CA SER A 212 10.84 1.25 -6.02
C SER A 212 10.91 0.20 -7.11
N GLY A 213 10.88 0.66 -8.34
CA GLY A 213 11.07 -0.18 -9.50
C GLY A 213 12.40 0.10 -10.13
N LEU A 214 13.01 -0.98 -10.61
CA LEU A 214 14.18 -0.88 -11.44
C LEU A 214 13.72 -0.88 -12.90
N ILE A 215 13.98 0.22 -13.60
CA ILE A 215 13.92 0.28 -15.06
C ILE A 215 15.36 0.35 -15.57
N THR A 216 15.72 -0.59 -16.43
CA THR A 216 16.99 -0.58 -17.15
C THR A 216 16.77 -0.03 -18.54
N VAL A 217 17.59 0.94 -18.92
CA VAL A 217 17.48 1.71 -20.15
C VAL A 217 18.85 1.69 -20.84
N GLN A 218 18.86 1.47 -22.15
CA GLN A 218 20.06 1.58 -22.98
C GLN A 218 20.47 3.05 -23.18
N SER A 219 21.66 3.29 -23.72
CA SER A 219 22.19 4.65 -23.94
C SER A 219 21.36 5.48 -24.93
N ASP A 220 20.59 4.84 -25.79
CA ASP A 220 19.65 5.46 -26.74
C ASP A 220 18.25 5.72 -26.14
N GLY A 221 18.04 5.32 -24.89
CA GLY A 221 16.77 5.48 -24.19
C GLY A 221 15.82 4.30 -24.29
N ILE A 222 16.22 3.20 -24.91
CA ILE A 222 15.35 2.05 -25.08
C ILE A 222 15.29 1.22 -23.79
N ILE A 223 14.08 0.94 -23.31
CA ILE A 223 13.84 0.11 -22.13
C ILE A 223 14.24 -1.34 -22.46
N CYS A 224 15.23 -1.88 -21.76
CA CYS A 224 15.71 -3.26 -21.93
C CYS A 224 15.27 -4.20 -20.79
N GLY A 225 14.74 -3.65 -19.70
CA GLY A 225 14.26 -4.44 -18.58
C GLY A 225 13.46 -3.62 -17.58
N ILE A 226 12.40 -4.22 -17.06
CA ILE A 226 11.52 -3.67 -16.04
C ILE A 226 10.87 -4.83 -15.26
N THR A 227 10.60 -4.61 -13.97
CA THR A 227 9.81 -5.54 -13.15
C THR A 227 8.35 -5.48 -13.58
N ASP A 228 7.74 -6.62 -13.88
CA ASP A 228 6.38 -6.67 -14.48
C ASP A 228 5.31 -6.09 -13.55
N SER A 229 5.35 -6.44 -12.27
CA SER A 229 4.45 -5.86 -11.26
C SER A 229 4.62 -4.35 -11.10
N PHE A 230 5.82 -3.82 -11.30
CA PHE A 230 6.07 -2.36 -11.28
C PHE A 230 5.55 -1.67 -12.54
N ALA A 231 5.74 -2.29 -13.71
CA ALA A 231 5.22 -1.80 -14.99
C ALA A 231 3.69 -1.65 -14.96
N LEU A 232 3.00 -2.69 -14.48
CA LEU A 232 1.55 -2.70 -14.37
C LEU A 232 1.06 -1.71 -13.29
N MET A 233 1.65 -1.74 -12.09
CA MET A 233 1.17 -0.95 -10.96
C MET A 233 1.33 0.56 -11.15
N LEU A 234 2.46 1.02 -11.71
CA LEU A 234 2.71 2.46 -11.88
C LEU A 234 2.30 3.01 -13.24
N PHE A 235 2.48 2.24 -14.30
CA PHE A 235 2.28 2.73 -15.67
C PHE A 235 1.08 2.08 -16.37
N GLY A 236 0.52 1.00 -15.82
CA GLY A 236 -0.63 0.32 -16.41
C GLY A 236 -0.31 -0.49 -17.67
N TYR A 237 0.97 -0.75 -17.96
CA TYR A 237 1.41 -1.50 -19.13
C TYR A 237 2.01 -2.85 -18.73
N GLU A 238 1.82 -3.88 -19.55
CA GLU A 238 2.55 -5.13 -19.37
C GLU A 238 4.02 -4.90 -19.74
N LYS A 239 4.94 -5.64 -19.10
CA LYS A 239 6.38 -5.56 -19.42
C LYS A 239 6.66 -5.68 -20.91
N LYS A 240 5.96 -6.60 -21.60
CA LYS A 240 6.14 -6.84 -23.04
C LYS A 240 5.83 -5.62 -23.91
N ASP A 241 4.93 -4.74 -23.45
CA ASP A 241 4.53 -3.54 -24.20
C ASP A 241 5.54 -2.40 -24.02
N LEU A 242 6.33 -2.45 -22.94
CA LEU A 242 7.35 -1.46 -22.60
C LEU A 242 8.74 -1.83 -23.11
N LEU A 243 9.05 -3.12 -23.23
CA LEU A 243 10.35 -3.56 -23.77
C LEU A 243 10.51 -3.08 -25.21
N GLY A 244 11.63 -2.41 -25.51
CA GLY A 244 11.89 -1.84 -26.83
C GLY A 244 11.28 -0.44 -27.04
N GLN A 245 10.47 0.07 -26.11
CA GLN A 245 10.00 1.45 -26.15
C GLN A 245 11.04 2.42 -25.60
N ASN A 246 10.97 3.69 -26.03
CA ASN A 246 11.81 4.74 -25.47
C ASN A 246 11.30 5.16 -24.09
N ILE A 247 12.18 5.36 -23.11
CA ILE A 247 11.83 5.78 -21.74
C ILE A 247 11.01 7.08 -21.69
N THR A 248 11.15 7.96 -22.69
CA THR A 248 10.37 9.19 -22.79
C THR A 248 8.88 8.97 -22.99
N PHE A 249 8.47 7.78 -23.44
CA PHE A 249 7.07 7.34 -23.48
C PHE A 249 6.46 7.26 -22.07
N LEU A 250 7.22 6.76 -21.09
CA LEU A 250 6.78 6.65 -19.70
C LEU A 250 7.02 7.95 -18.91
N ILE A 251 8.17 8.59 -19.13
CA ILE A 251 8.59 9.78 -18.39
C ILE A 251 8.95 10.88 -19.39
N PRO A 252 7.98 11.74 -19.76
CA PRO A 252 8.24 12.88 -20.63
C PRO A 252 9.36 13.76 -20.07
N GLY A 253 10.35 14.10 -20.90
CA GLY A 253 11.49 14.92 -20.47
C GLY A 253 12.48 14.21 -19.55
N PHE A 254 12.51 12.87 -19.53
CA PHE A 254 13.47 12.06 -18.75
C PHE A 254 14.91 12.62 -18.79
N TYR A 255 15.40 12.97 -19.99
CA TYR A 255 16.74 13.52 -20.19
C TYR A 255 16.95 14.94 -19.69
N ASN A 256 15.89 15.71 -19.48
CA ASN A 256 16.00 17.08 -18.96
C ASN A 256 16.35 17.08 -17.47
N ASN A 257 15.94 16.03 -16.74
CA ASN A 257 16.21 15.86 -15.31
C ASN A 257 17.52 15.12 -15.02
N MET A 258 18.05 14.35 -15.99
CA MET A 258 19.44 13.93 -15.97
C MET A 258 20.31 15.15 -16.29
N GLY A 259 20.63 15.95 -15.27
CA GLY A 259 21.58 17.05 -15.40
C GLY A 259 22.82 16.57 -16.17
N ARG A 260 23.36 17.44 -17.04
CA ARG A 260 24.56 17.15 -17.85
C ARG A 260 25.71 16.71 -16.94
N SER A 261 25.79 15.42 -16.69
CA SER A 261 26.94 14.74 -16.12
C SER A 261 28.04 14.79 -17.18
N SER A 262 28.68 15.94 -17.25
CA SER A 262 29.89 16.14 -18.04
C SER A 262 31.00 15.46 -17.25
N GLY A 263 31.36 14.21 -17.57
CA GLY A 263 32.71 13.72 -17.22
C GLY A 263 32.94 12.28 -16.76
N CYS A 264 31.98 11.34 -16.78
CA CYS A 264 32.30 9.94 -16.44
C CYS A 264 32.20 8.99 -17.63
N SER A 265 33.10 9.15 -18.60
CA SER A 265 33.48 8.06 -19.50
C SER A 265 34.36 7.08 -18.71
N LEU A 266 33.74 6.07 -18.11
CA LEU A 266 34.48 4.90 -17.62
C LEU A 266 34.94 4.10 -18.86
N PRO A 267 36.24 3.82 -19.03
CA PRO A 267 36.69 2.97 -20.12
C PRO A 267 36.20 1.55 -19.90
N PHE A 268 35.61 0.96 -20.94
CA PHE A 268 35.24 -0.46 -20.95
C PHE A 268 36.48 -1.33 -20.70
N PRO A 269 36.37 -2.43 -19.94
CA PRO A 269 37.46 -3.39 -19.83
C PRO A 269 37.72 -4.04 -21.19
N PRO A 270 38.99 -4.27 -21.56
CA PRO A 270 39.33 -4.92 -22.82
C PRO A 270 38.87 -6.40 -22.81
N LEU A 271 38.45 -6.86 -23.99
CA LEU A 271 38.00 -8.23 -24.31
C LEU A 271 39.03 -9.30 -23.92
#